data_AF-A0AAW5KAY4-F1
#
_entry.id   AF-A0AAW5KAY4-F1
#
_cell.length_a   1.000
_cell.length_b   1.000
_cell.length_c   1.000
_cell.angle_alpha   90.00
_cell.angle_beta   90.00
_cell.angle_gamma   90.00
#
_symmetry.space_group_name_H-M   'P 1'
#
loop_
_entity.id
_entity.type
_entity.pdbx_description
1 polymer ?
#
loop_
_entity_poly.entity_id
_entity_poly.type
_entity_poly.pdbx_seq_one_letter_code
_entity_poly.pdbx_strand_id
1 'polypeptide(L)'
;MKRAGESAAVFAIGCVGYGAIEVLWRGYTHWTMVLTGGTCFSILYAVNGKHPAMPLWKKCLVGDAVITGIEFCVGCVVNRWLHWGVWDYSQLAGNLLGQICPLYSFLWYLLSAPIAWLAAGLRRKIKGQQGLLQPLRRLLHP
;
A
#
# COMPACT_ATOMS: atom_id res chain seq x y z
N MET A 1 -4.90 -10.11 -19.92
CA MET A 1 -6.00 -10.14 -18.93
C MET A 1 -5.59 -10.63 -17.53
N LYS A 2 -4.83 -11.73 -17.36
CA LYS A 2 -4.50 -12.28 -16.02
C LYS A 2 -3.67 -11.38 -15.09
N ARG A 3 -2.69 -10.63 -15.63
CA ARG A 3 -1.90 -9.64 -14.85
C ARG A 3 -2.76 -8.45 -14.40
N ALA A 4 -3.72 -8.03 -15.22
CA ALA A 4 -4.62 -6.92 -14.87
C ALA A 4 -5.55 -7.29 -13.71
N GLY A 5 -6.06 -8.53 -13.68
CA GLY A 5 -6.89 -9.02 -12.56
C GLY A 5 -6.11 -9.13 -11.24
N GLU A 6 -4.85 -9.56 -11.27
CA GLU A 6 -3.96 -9.55 -10.10
C GLU A 6 -3.73 -8.12 -9.59
N SER A 7 -3.37 -7.19 -10.48
CA SER A 7 -3.17 -5.79 -10.11
C SER A 7 -4.42 -5.15 -9.52
N ALA A 8 -5.60 -5.41 -10.10
CA ALA A 8 -6.87 -4.90 -9.58
C ALA A 8 -7.20 -5.46 -8.19
N ALA A 9 -6.99 -6.77 -7.97
CA ALA A 9 -7.22 -7.39 -6.66
C ALA A 9 -6.25 -6.85 -5.59
N VAL A 10 -4.97 -6.71 -5.92
CA VAL A 10 -3.97 -6.09 -5.03
C VAL A 10 -4.37 -4.66 -4.68
N PHE A 11 -4.73 -3.86 -5.68
CA PHE A 11 -5.19 -2.49 -5.46
C PHE A 11 -6.42 -2.44 -4.55
N ALA A 12 -7.44 -3.26 -4.81
CA ALA A 12 -8.64 -3.33 -3.99
C ALA A 12 -8.36 -3.74 -2.53
N ILE A 13 -7.45 -4.70 -2.31
CA ILE A 13 -7.00 -5.07 -0.96
C ILE A 13 -6.35 -3.88 -0.26
N GLY A 14 -5.51 -3.11 -0.96
CA GLY A 14 -4.91 -1.89 -0.41
C GLY A 14 -5.94 -0.83 -0.07
N CYS A 15 -6.94 -0.62 -0.93
CA CYS A 15 -8.04 0.33 -0.70
C CYS A 15 -8.81 -0.01 0.58
N VAL A 16 -9.27 -1.26 0.68
CA VAL A 16 -10.06 -1.72 1.83
C VAL A 16 -9.21 -1.74 3.09
N GLY A 17 -7.98 -2.26 3.00
CA GLY A 17 -7.08 -2.39 4.14
C GLY A 17 -6.72 -1.03 4.75
N TYR A 18 -6.32 -0.07 3.92
CA TYR A 18 -5.99 1.27 4.41
C TYR A 18 -7.23 1.99 4.94
N GLY A 19 -8.35 1.97 4.21
CA GLY A 19 -9.60 2.58 4.66
C GLY A 19 -10.06 2.03 6.02
N ALA A 20 -9.93 0.72 6.23
CA ALA A 20 -10.24 0.10 7.52
C ALA A 20 -9.30 0.57 8.64
N ILE A 21 -7.98 0.64 8.38
CA ILE A 21 -7.01 1.16 9.35
C ILE A 21 -7.35 2.61 9.73
N GLU A 22 -7.70 3.45 8.75
CA GLU A 22 -8.03 4.85 8.98
C GLU A 22 -9.32 5.00 9.79
N VAL A 23 -10.36 4.20 9.49
CA VAL A 23 -11.61 4.18 10.27
C VAL A 23 -11.35 3.72 11.70
N LEU A 24 -10.51 2.71 11.92
CA LEU A 24 -10.15 2.26 13.26
C LEU A 24 -9.34 3.30 14.05
N TRP A 25 -8.45 4.04 13.37
CA TRP A 25 -7.58 5.04 14.00
C TRP A 25 -8.27 6.38 14.26
N ARG A 26 -9.11 6.83 13.32
CA ARG A 26 -9.65 8.20 13.27
C ARG A 26 -11.17 8.30 13.24
N GLY A 27 -11.86 7.16 13.10
CA GLY A 27 -13.32 7.07 13.06
C GLY A 27 -13.95 7.28 11.68
N TYR A 28 -13.18 7.73 10.68
CA TYR A 28 -13.64 7.95 9.30
C TYR A 28 -12.47 7.85 8.31
N THR A 29 -12.79 7.74 7.01
CA THR A 29 -11.81 7.78 5.91
C THR A 29 -12.33 8.69 4.80
N HIS A 30 -11.43 9.43 4.14
CA HIS A 30 -11.77 10.19 2.95
C HIS A 30 -11.51 9.33 1.70
N TRP A 31 -12.33 9.43 0.67
CA TRP A 31 -12.22 8.56 -0.52
C TRP A 31 -10.85 8.65 -1.21
N THR A 32 -10.18 9.80 -1.13
CA THR A 32 -8.80 9.97 -1.63
C THR A 32 -7.82 9.06 -0.90
N MET A 33 -8.02 8.86 0.40
CA MET A 33 -7.15 8.05 1.25
C MET A 33 -7.32 6.56 0.96
N VAL A 34 -8.54 6.14 0.63
CA VAL A 34 -8.81 4.79 0.10
C VAL A 34 -7.99 4.54 -1.17
N LEU A 35 -8.00 5.48 -2.12
CA LEU A 35 -7.19 5.36 -3.34
C LEU A 35 -5.68 5.41 -3.07
N THR A 36 -5.25 6.23 -2.13
CA THR A 36 -3.86 6.29 -1.65
C THR A 36 -3.42 4.94 -1.10
N GLY A 37 -4.23 4.31 -0.26
CA GLY A 37 -3.97 2.97 0.29
C GLY A 37 -3.81 1.90 -0.79
N GLY A 38 -4.71 1.89 -1.77
CA GLY A 38 -4.61 1.01 -2.94
C GLY A 38 -3.31 1.20 -3.72
N THR A 39 -2.92 2.46 -3.92
CA THR A 39 -1.70 2.85 -4.63
C THR A 39 -0.45 2.41 -3.87
N CYS A 40 -0.37 2.74 -2.57
CA CYS A 40 0.73 2.34 -1.69
C CYS A 40 0.90 0.81 -1.68
N PHE A 41 -0.16 0.05 -1.39
CA PHE A 41 -0.05 -1.41 -1.33
C PHE A 41 0.34 -2.03 -2.67
N SER A 42 -0.15 -1.49 -3.80
CA SER A 42 0.22 -1.96 -5.14
C SER A 42 1.71 -1.78 -5.43
N ILE A 43 2.28 -0.63 -5.07
CA ILE A 43 3.70 -0.35 -5.22
C ILE A 43 4.52 -1.28 -4.32
N LEU A 44 4.15 -1.42 -3.05
CA LEU A 44 4.85 -2.31 -2.11
C LEU A 44 4.79 -3.78 -2.53
N TYR A 45 3.65 -4.24 -3.05
CA TYR A 45 3.50 -5.58 -3.60
C TYR A 45 4.42 -5.82 -4.79
N ALA A 46 4.58 -4.83 -5.66
CA ALA A 46 5.48 -4.90 -6.82
C ALA A 46 6.95 -4.89 -6.39
N VAL A 47 7.36 -3.98 -5.50
CA VAL A 47 8.73 -3.88 -4.98
C VAL A 47 9.14 -5.16 -4.25
N ASN A 48 8.31 -5.65 -3.32
CA ASN A 48 8.57 -6.88 -2.58
C ASN A 48 8.60 -8.11 -3.49
N GLY A 49 7.83 -8.09 -4.58
CA GLY A 49 7.84 -9.14 -5.59
C GLY A 49 9.09 -9.17 -6.46
N LYS A 50 9.63 -7.99 -6.80
CA LYS A 50 10.89 -7.85 -7.56
C LYS A 50 12.11 -8.21 -6.70
N HIS A 51 12.04 -7.97 -5.39
CA HIS A 51 13.14 -8.20 -4.45
C HIS A 51 12.74 -9.16 -3.31
N PRO A 52 12.46 -10.44 -3.60
CA PRO A 52 11.99 -11.38 -2.58
C PRO A 52 13.03 -11.62 -1.47
N ALA A 53 14.32 -11.66 -1.83
CA ALA A 53 15.44 -11.89 -0.91
C ALA A 53 15.84 -10.67 -0.08
N MET A 54 15.20 -9.52 -0.29
CA MET A 54 15.49 -8.32 0.50
C MET A 54 15.13 -8.57 1.98
N PRO A 55 16.04 -8.26 2.93
CA PRO A 55 15.78 -8.44 4.34
C PRO A 55 14.63 -7.54 4.82
N LEU A 56 13.91 -7.98 5.86
CA LEU A 56 12.68 -7.34 6.31
C LEU A 56 12.87 -5.85 6.64
N TRP A 57 13.94 -5.48 7.34
CA TRP A 57 14.21 -4.08 7.69
C TRP A 57 14.37 -3.18 6.46
N LYS A 58 14.96 -3.67 5.36
CA LYS A 58 15.05 -2.91 4.10
C LYS A 58 13.68 -2.79 3.43
N LYS A 59 12.85 -3.85 3.47
CA LYS A 59 11.47 -3.79 2.99
C LYS A 59 10.65 -2.77 3.77
N CYS A 60 10.83 -2.72 5.10
CA CYS A 60 10.19 -1.73 5.95
C CYS A 60 10.66 -0.31 5.65
N LEU A 61 11.97 -0.11 5.46
CA LEU A 61 12.53 1.20 5.13
C LEU A 61 12.05 1.71 3.76
N VAL A 62 12.05 0.86 2.75
CA VAL A 62 11.49 1.20 1.43
C VAL A 62 9.98 1.42 1.54
N GLY A 63 9.30 0.63 2.37
CA GLY A 63 7.87 0.73 2.61
C GLY A 63 7.46 2.08 3.20
N ASP A 64 8.13 2.48 4.28
CA ASP A 64 8.00 3.79 4.89
C ASP A 64 8.27 4.91 3.88
N ALA A 65 9.40 4.87 3.17
CA ALA A 65 9.75 5.92 2.20
C ALA A 65 8.69 6.07 1.09
N VAL A 66 8.12 4.96 0.61
CA VAL A 66 7.04 4.98 -0.38
C VAL A 66 5.76 5.56 0.21
N ILE A 67 5.32 5.09 1.39
CA ILE A 67 4.07 5.55 2.00
C ILE A 67 4.18 7.03 2.35
N THR A 68 5.24 7.43 3.06
CA THR A 68 5.52 8.81 3.44
C THR A 68 5.61 9.72 2.20
N GLY A 69 6.30 9.29 1.14
CA GLY A 69 6.40 10.07 -0.09
C GLY A 69 5.05 10.28 -0.79
N ILE A 70 4.22 9.23 -0.86
CA ILE A 70 2.87 9.34 -1.44
C ILE A 70 1.97 10.19 -0.56
N GLU A 71 2.01 10.02 0.76
CA GLU A 71 1.24 10.82 1.72
C GLU A 71 1.56 12.30 1.57
N PHE A 72 2.84 12.66 1.44
CA PHE A 72 3.24 14.04 1.19
C PHE A 72 2.67 14.59 -0.13
N CYS A 73 2.85 13.87 -1.24
CA CYS A 73 2.34 14.28 -2.55
C CYS A 73 0.82 14.44 -2.55
N VAL A 74 0.09 13.47 -1.99
CA VAL A 74 -1.37 13.52 -1.87
C VAL A 74 -1.78 14.68 -0.98
N GLY A 75 -1.13 14.87 0.17
CA GLY A 75 -1.39 15.97 1.09
C GLY A 75 -1.20 17.34 0.44
N CYS A 76 -0.14 17.51 -0.35
CA CYS A 76 0.05 18.71 -1.16
C CYS A 76 -1.12 18.97 -2.11
N VAL A 77 -1.65 17.94 -2.76
CA VAL A 77 -2.81 18.09 -3.64
C VAL A 77 -4.09 18.36 -2.83
N VAL A 78 -4.47 17.46 -1.93
CA VAL A 78 -5.78 17.49 -1.29
C VAL A 78 -5.91 18.56 -0.21
N ASN A 79 -4.84 18.83 0.54
CA ASN A 79 -4.87 19.79 1.65
C ASN A 79 -4.30 21.15 1.28
N ARG A 80 -3.23 21.20 0.46
CA ARG A 80 -2.58 22.48 0.12
C ARG A 80 -3.18 23.14 -1.11
N TRP A 81 -3.51 22.36 -2.15
CA TRP A 81 -4.10 22.91 -3.37
C TRP A 81 -5.63 22.94 -3.32
N LEU A 82 -6.27 21.84 -2.91
CA LEU A 82 -7.74 21.73 -2.91
C LEU A 82 -8.38 22.17 -1.58
N HIS A 83 -7.58 22.40 -0.54
CA HIS A 83 -8.03 22.88 0.77
C HIS A 83 -9.09 22.01 1.45
N TRP A 84 -9.09 20.69 1.21
CA TRP A 84 -10.08 19.77 1.77
C TRP A 84 -9.84 19.42 3.25
N GLY A 85 -8.68 19.76 3.82
CA GLY A 85 -8.40 19.55 5.24
C GLY A 85 -8.53 18.08 5.66
N VAL A 86 -8.14 17.16 4.78
CA VAL A 86 -8.27 15.72 4.96
C VAL A 86 -7.50 15.24 6.19
N TRP A 87 -6.33 15.82 6.49
CA TRP A 87 -5.60 15.67 7.75
C TRP A 87 -4.68 16.87 7.98
N ASP A 88 -4.17 17.02 9.20
CA ASP A 88 -3.19 18.04 9.55
C ASP A 88 -2.22 17.54 10.64
N TYR A 89 -0.93 17.52 10.31
CA TYR A 89 0.18 17.19 11.22
C TYR A 89 1.01 18.42 11.64
N SER A 90 0.51 19.63 11.40
CA SER A 90 1.22 20.90 11.70
C SER A 90 1.69 21.04 13.14
N GLN A 91 0.98 20.41 14.09
CA GLN A 91 1.29 20.42 15.51
C GLN A 91 2.32 19.36 15.94
N LEU A 92 2.74 18.47 15.04
CA LEU A 92 3.68 17.39 15.35
C LEU A 92 5.12 17.83 15.10
N ALA A 93 6.03 17.46 15.99
CA ALA A 93 7.44 17.82 15.88
C ALA A 93 8.07 17.25 14.59
N GLY A 94 8.83 18.09 13.88
CA GLY A 94 9.50 17.70 12.63
C GLY A 94 8.57 17.48 11.44
N ASN A 95 7.31 17.95 11.50
CA ASN A 95 6.41 17.87 10.37
C ASN A 95 6.93 18.67 9.16
N LEU A 96 6.57 18.21 7.96
CA LEU A 96 6.82 18.92 6.70
C LEU A 96 5.48 19.39 6.12
N LEU A 97 5.29 20.71 6.06
CA LEU A 97 4.07 21.38 5.56
C LEU A 97 2.76 20.88 6.21
N GLY A 98 2.83 20.31 7.42
CA GLY A 98 1.71 19.64 8.07
C GLY A 98 1.19 18.38 7.36
N GLN A 99 1.92 17.84 6.36
CA GLN A 99 1.44 16.70 5.56
C GLN A 99 2.06 15.36 5.97
N ILE A 100 3.32 15.37 6.40
CA ILE A 100 4.02 14.19 6.94
C ILE A 100 4.76 14.59 8.22
N CYS A 101 5.06 13.62 9.08
CA CYS A 101 5.93 13.83 10.23
C CYS A 101 6.68 12.54 10.62
N PRO A 102 7.80 12.65 11.36
CA PRO A 102 8.61 11.50 11.76
C PRO A 102 7.85 10.43 12.55
N LEU A 103 6.88 10.84 13.37
CA LEU A 103 6.05 9.92 14.15
C LEU A 103 5.26 8.97 13.23
N TYR A 104 4.55 9.50 12.24
CA TYR A 104 3.76 8.68 11.31
C TYR A 104 4.64 7.90 10.34
N SER A 105 5.75 8.47 9.87
CA SER A 105 6.75 7.71 9.09
C SER A 105 7.27 6.49 9.86
N PHE A 106 7.56 6.63 11.15
CA PHE A 106 7.94 5.49 11.98
C PHE A 106 6.81 4.45 12.12
N LEU A 107 5.55 4.87 12.24
CA LEU A 107 4.42 3.95 12.22
C LEU A 107 4.29 3.22 10.86
N TRP A 108 4.55 3.90 9.75
CA TRP A 108 4.58 3.29 8.42
C TRP A 108 5.72 2.28 8.26
N TYR A 109 6.88 2.55 8.85
CA TYR A 109 7.98 1.60 8.92
C TYR A 109 7.56 0.31 9.64
N LEU A 110 6.89 0.41 10.79
CA LEU A 110 6.39 -0.74 11.53
C LEU A 110 5.29 -1.48 10.75
N LEU A 111 4.33 -0.76 10.17
CA LEU A 111 3.23 -1.32 9.39
C LEU A 111 3.70 -1.99 8.09
N SER A 112 4.85 -1.58 7.57
CA SER A 112 5.44 -2.19 6.37
C SER A 112 5.85 -3.66 6.60
N ALA A 113 6.10 -4.09 7.83
CA ALA A 113 6.41 -5.49 8.14
C ALA A 113 5.23 -6.46 7.88
N PRO A 114 4.03 -6.26 8.47
CA PRO A 114 2.86 -7.09 8.15
C PRO A 114 2.42 -6.93 6.68
N ILE A 115 2.59 -5.75 6.07
CA ILE A 115 2.34 -5.55 4.63
C ILE A 115 3.25 -6.46 3.79
N ALA A 116 4.55 -6.54 4.13
CA ALA A 116 5.49 -7.40 3.40
C ALA A 116 5.11 -8.89 3.52
N TRP A 117 4.66 -9.33 4.70
CA TRP A 117 4.14 -10.68 4.91
C TRP A 117 2.88 -10.96 4.10
N LEU A 118 1.91 -10.04 4.13
CA LEU A 118 0.68 -10.13 3.35
C LEU A 118 0.97 -10.20 1.85
N ALA A 119 1.84 -9.33 1.35
CA ALA A 119 2.25 -9.32 -0.05
C ALA A 119 2.91 -10.64 -0.47
N ALA A 120 3.79 -11.19 0.37
CA ALA A 120 4.41 -12.49 0.12
C ALA A 120 3.40 -13.65 0.12
N GLY A 121 2.47 -13.65 1.08
CA GLY A 121 1.38 -14.63 1.16
C GLY A 121 0.46 -14.60 -0.06
N LEU A 122 0.02 -13.41 -0.45
CA LEU A 122 -0.83 -13.20 -1.62
C LEU A 122 -0.14 -13.67 -2.90
N ARG A 123 1.15 -13.35 -3.08
CA ARG A 123 1.93 -13.79 -4.23
C ARG A 123 2.10 -15.31 -4.28
N ARG A 124 2.33 -15.97 -3.14
CA ARG A 124 2.39 -17.44 -3.05
C ARG A 124 1.07 -18.08 -3.46
N LYS A 125 -0.06 -17.57 -2.95
CA LYS A 125 -1.40 -18.07 -3.28
C LYS A 125 -1.71 -17.94 -4.77
N ILE A 126 -1.43 -16.78 -5.37
CA ILE A 126 -1.66 -16.54 -6.79
C ILE A 126 -0.80 -17.46 -7.67
N LYS A 127 0.50 -17.62 -7.35
CA LYS A 127 1.38 -18.54 -8.09
C LYS A 127 0.92 -20.01 -7.95
N GLY A 128 0.49 -20.42 -6.76
CA GLY A 128 -0.03 -21.77 -6.52
C GLY A 128 -1.28 -22.09 -7.36
N GLN A 129 -2.23 -21.16 -7.42
CA GLN A 129 -3.42 -21.30 -8.28
C GLN A 129 -3.07 -21.37 -9.77
N GLN A 130 -2.05 -20.62 -10.22
CA GLN A 130 -1.59 -20.67 -11.60
C GLN A 130 -0.98 -22.04 -11.95
N GLY A 131 -0.22 -22.65 -11.03
CA GLY A 131 0.33 -24.00 -11.20
C GLY A 131 -0.76 -25.06 -11.36
N LEU A 132 -1.81 -24.98 -10.54
CA LEU A 132 -2.93 -25.93 -10.57
C LEU A 132 -3.78 -25.83 -11.85
N LEU A 133 -3.96 -24.62 -12.39
CA LEU A 133 -4.81 -24.39 -13.56
C LEU A 133 -4.07 -24.55 -14.91
N GLN A 134 -2.75 -24.66 -14.91
CA GLN A 134 -1.96 -24.82 -16.14
C GLN A 134 -2.31 -26.09 -16.94
N PRO A 135 -2.46 -27.28 -16.33
CA PRO A 135 -2.82 -28.50 -17.06
C PRO A 135 -4.21 -28.41 -17.71
N LEU A 136 -5.22 -27.95 -16.96
CA LEU A 136 -6.59 -27.76 -17.46
C LEU A 136 -6.64 -26.76 -18.62
N ARG A 137 -5.81 -25.71 -18.58
CA ARG A 137 -5.72 -24.73 -19.65
C ARG A 137 -5.10 -25.28 -20.93
N ARG A 138 -4.11 -26.18 -20.82
CA ARG A 138 -3.54 -26.88 -21.99
C ARG A 138 -4.54 -27.84 -22.64
N LEU A 139 -5.44 -28.44 -21.84
CA LEU A 139 -6.48 -29.33 -22.34
C LEU A 139 -7.61 -28.59 -23.08
N LEU A 140 -7.94 -27.37 -22.67
CA LEU A 140 -9.03 -26.57 -23.26
C LEU A 140 -8.61 -25.73 -24.48
N HIS A 141 -7.31 -25.56 -24.70
CA HIS A 141 -6.75 -24.80 -25.83
C HIS A 141 -5.53 -25.54 -26.40
N PRO A 142 -5.75 -26.64 -27.16
CA PRO A 142 -4.68 -27.33 -27.88
C PRO A 142 -4.05 -26.45 -28.98
#